data_AF-A0A7S0J6E7-F1
#
_entry.id   AF-A0A7S0J6E7-F1
#
_cell.length_a   1.000
_cell.length_b   1.000
_cell.length_c   1.000
_cell.angle_alpha   90.00
_cell.angle_beta   90.00
_cell.angle_gamma   90.00
#
_symmetry.space_group_name_H-M   'P 1'
#
loop_
_entity.id
_entity.type
_entity.pdbx_description
1 polymer ?
#
loop_
_entity_poly.entity_id
_entity_poly.type
_entity_poly.pdbx_seq_one_letter_code
_entity_poly.pdbx_strand_id
1 'polypeptide(L)'
;VVDELSMSFARLLIALALLPTHVRSRSITTMPSLSSPAHRKLAGPSSSHARSPPPPSPLPPPSPILSPIPSPPPPPLPPPQWPEGISSRLLFVDGAGGTGQWSHFADTTRYEMPVRCAIGGFVFFSWTGGQHDVVLMRDQQAYEQCDFEGSTTLADVGQAGSAQSYSYVCTEPGETAFLSCSIPGHCLSGQKVEVHTSSSVSVDDASSSMAAVHAQSLRDVMTVLNHPYMNTGYATEAQANATLEAIWCLKVHCPQSAQDWDAVATTASCKADVHNLAGFVSRSRPRPQFQHAERYYHEALEFEPHHCPSLEYLIELYLAVGNATAAVSTALRLCSSCGLEAPEAQLAQAAFSGAAFDVSFPLAECIAMTPPPPPLPPPSPPPLPPPPPSAPISSSSLPAGAIAGICVGAMAVLFVAAFVAFYKCFRKKNKAAPKNKEIATTSGLPH
;
A
#
# COMPACT_ATOMS: atom_id res chain seq x y z
N VAL A 1 -11.33 2.45 -28.25
CA VAL A 1 -10.52 2.94 -29.39
C VAL A 1 -9.95 4.35 -29.15
N VAL A 2 -10.63 5.23 -28.38
CA VAL A 2 -10.05 6.52 -27.98
C VAL A 2 -9.16 6.41 -26.73
N ASP A 3 -9.36 5.39 -25.88
CA ASP A 3 -8.54 5.16 -24.67
C ASP A 3 -7.16 4.50 -24.90
N GLU A 4 -7.03 3.68 -25.95
CA GLU A 4 -5.76 2.99 -26.30
C GLU A 4 -4.68 3.95 -26.82
N LEU A 5 -5.09 5.05 -27.45
CA LEU A 5 -4.18 6.05 -28.02
C LEU A 5 -3.57 6.98 -26.94
N SER A 6 -4.22 7.12 -25.78
CA SER A 6 -3.75 7.97 -24.69
C SER A 6 -2.57 7.34 -23.92
N MET A 7 -2.58 6.01 -23.73
CA MET A 7 -1.49 5.26 -23.09
C MET A 7 -0.20 5.23 -23.92
N SER A 8 -0.29 5.30 -25.25
CA SER A 8 0.88 5.30 -26.14
C SER A 8 1.62 6.65 -26.18
N PHE A 9 0.91 7.78 -25.96
CA PHE A 9 1.53 9.11 -26.01
C PHE A 9 2.32 9.48 -24.74
N ALA A 10 1.92 8.98 -23.58
CA ALA A 10 2.64 9.22 -22.32
C ALA A 10 4.00 8.48 -22.26
N ARG A 11 4.13 7.34 -22.94
CA ARG A 11 5.37 6.53 -22.94
C ARG A 11 6.43 7.04 -23.93
N LEU A 12 6.05 7.80 -24.96
CA LEU A 12 6.99 8.33 -25.96
C LEU A 12 7.81 9.53 -25.45
N LEU A 13 7.30 10.30 -24.48
CA LEU A 13 7.97 11.49 -23.97
C LEU A 13 9.14 11.19 -23.01
N ILE A 14 9.19 10.00 -22.42
CA ILE A 14 10.28 9.60 -21.52
C ILE A 14 11.53 9.15 -22.32
N ALA A 15 11.37 8.71 -23.56
CA ALA A 15 12.46 8.19 -24.39
C ALA A 15 13.37 9.28 -25.03
N LEU A 16 12.97 10.55 -25.02
CA LEU A 16 13.69 11.64 -25.70
C LEU A 16 14.64 12.46 -24.80
N ALA A 17 14.72 12.17 -23.50
CA ALA A 17 15.53 12.95 -22.55
C ALA A 17 16.91 12.34 -22.22
N LEU A 18 17.32 11.23 -22.83
CA LEU A 18 18.57 10.54 -22.50
C LEU A 18 19.55 10.48 -23.69
N LEU A 19 20.28 11.58 -23.92
CA LEU A 19 21.54 11.57 -24.66
C LEU A 19 22.66 11.98 -23.70
N PRO A 20 23.64 11.11 -23.38
CA PRO A 20 24.74 11.45 -22.50
C PRO A 20 25.90 12.14 -23.26
N THR A 21 26.40 13.24 -22.71
CA THR A 21 27.69 13.84 -23.08
C THR A 21 28.82 13.18 -22.28
N HIS A 22 29.86 12.71 -22.96
CA HIS A 22 31.02 12.04 -22.35
C HIS A 22 31.96 13.04 -21.65
N VAL A 23 32.29 12.78 -20.38
CA VAL A 23 33.52 13.32 -19.75
C VAL A 23 34.28 12.18 -19.04
N ARG A 24 35.57 12.12 -19.34
CA ARG A 24 36.57 11.11 -18.96
C ARG A 24 37.25 11.51 -17.66
N SER A 25 37.39 10.62 -16.68
CA SER A 25 38.27 10.84 -15.52
C SER A 25 39.24 9.68 -15.30
N ARG A 26 40.47 10.04 -14.91
CA ARG A 26 41.68 9.21 -14.82
C ARG A 26 41.86 8.60 -13.43
N SER A 27 42.49 7.43 -13.44
CA SER A 27 42.95 6.62 -12.30
C SER A 27 43.96 7.32 -11.39
N ILE A 28 43.93 6.98 -10.09
CA ILE A 28 45.09 7.10 -9.19
C ILE A 28 45.22 5.84 -8.30
N THR A 29 46.49 5.47 -8.18
CA THR A 29 47.26 4.34 -7.63
C THR A 29 47.21 4.11 -6.09
N THR A 30 46.95 2.86 -5.70
CA THR A 30 47.71 1.90 -4.85
C THR A 30 48.41 2.32 -3.51
N MET A 31 47.85 1.82 -2.37
CA MET A 31 48.44 1.04 -1.21
C MET A 31 49.67 1.57 -0.41
N PRO A 32 50.11 0.98 0.75
CA PRO A 32 49.60 -0.18 1.53
C PRO A 32 49.56 -0.07 3.09
N SER A 33 48.90 -1.10 3.64
CA SER A 33 48.98 -1.80 4.93
C SER A 33 50.37 -2.00 5.57
N LEU A 34 50.43 -1.99 6.91
CA LEU A 34 51.42 -2.71 7.73
C LEU A 34 50.76 -3.31 8.99
N SER A 35 50.89 -4.62 9.20
CA SER A 35 50.82 -5.23 10.54
C SER A 35 51.60 -6.54 10.67
N SER A 36 52.16 -6.73 11.87
CA SER A 36 52.76 -7.92 12.51
C SER A 36 54.21 -8.34 12.17
N PRO A 37 54.97 -8.69 13.22
CA PRO A 37 55.31 -10.11 13.49
C PRO A 37 55.33 -10.41 15.03
N ALA A 38 55.46 -11.61 15.60
CA ALA A 38 55.49 -13.01 15.18
C ALA A 38 55.42 -13.92 16.45
N HIS A 39 54.93 -15.14 16.25
CA HIS A 39 55.28 -16.44 16.85
C HIS A 39 55.94 -16.57 18.24
N ARG A 40 55.36 -17.47 19.06
CA ARG A 40 56.16 -18.54 19.71
C ARG A 40 55.34 -19.83 19.93
N LYS A 41 55.80 -20.93 19.32
CA LYS A 41 55.43 -22.33 19.62
C LYS A 41 56.15 -22.79 20.90
N LEU A 42 55.54 -23.67 21.68
CA LEU A 42 56.24 -24.75 22.41
C LEU A 42 55.26 -25.86 22.83
N ALA A 43 55.80 -27.07 22.86
CA ALA A 43 55.15 -28.38 22.85
C ALA A 43 54.72 -28.89 24.25
N GLY A 44 53.81 -29.89 24.27
CA GLY A 44 53.63 -30.82 25.40
C GLY A 44 54.77 -31.87 25.45
N PRO A 45 54.67 -33.00 26.18
CA PRO A 45 53.54 -33.56 26.95
C PRO A 45 53.92 -34.01 28.39
N SER A 46 52.95 -34.46 29.21
CA SER A 46 53.16 -35.58 30.15
C SER A 46 51.86 -36.08 30.78
N SER A 47 51.70 -37.40 30.81
CA SER A 47 50.62 -38.15 31.44
C SER A 47 51.06 -38.64 32.84
N SER A 48 50.13 -38.65 33.80
CA SER A 48 50.27 -39.50 34.99
C SER A 48 48.89 -39.96 35.48
N HIS A 49 48.84 -41.24 35.83
CA HIS A 49 47.67 -42.01 36.24
C HIS A 49 47.25 -41.71 37.69
N ALA A 50 45.94 -41.62 37.96
CA ALA A 50 45.37 -41.81 39.30
C ALA A 50 43.92 -42.31 39.26
N ARG A 51 43.77 -43.58 39.71
CA ARG A 51 42.66 -44.35 40.32
C ARG A 51 41.19 -43.95 40.11
N SER A 52 40.42 -44.95 39.69
CA SER A 52 38.95 -45.02 39.69
C SER A 52 38.36 -45.15 41.11
N PRO A 53 37.22 -44.49 41.41
CA PRO A 53 36.47 -44.68 42.66
C PRO A 53 35.46 -45.86 42.59
N PRO A 54 35.02 -46.42 43.74
CA PRO A 54 34.11 -47.55 43.82
C PRO A 54 32.64 -47.17 43.53
N PRO A 55 31.75 -48.16 43.25
CA PRO A 55 30.36 -47.88 42.87
C PRO A 55 29.52 -47.41 44.08
N PRO A 56 28.54 -46.50 43.88
CA PRO A 56 27.65 -46.06 44.94
C PRO A 56 26.59 -47.13 45.28
N SER A 57 26.24 -47.22 46.57
CA SER A 57 25.12 -48.02 47.08
C SER A 57 23.76 -47.48 46.60
N PRO A 58 22.70 -48.31 46.51
CA PRO A 58 21.39 -47.86 46.04
C PRO A 58 20.75 -46.85 47.01
N LEU A 59 20.33 -45.70 46.49
CA LEU A 59 19.52 -44.72 47.20
C LEU A 59 18.08 -45.26 47.44
N PRO A 60 17.43 -44.91 48.57
CA PRO A 60 16.03 -45.25 48.81
C PRO A 60 15.11 -44.54 47.80
N PRO A 61 13.91 -45.09 47.51
CA PRO A 61 12.99 -44.51 46.54
C PRO A 61 12.56 -43.09 46.96
N PRO A 62 12.47 -42.14 46.03
CA PRO A 62 12.11 -40.76 46.34
C PRO A 62 10.66 -40.68 46.82
N SER A 63 10.42 -39.92 47.89
CA SER A 63 9.09 -39.49 48.28
C SER A 63 8.47 -38.64 47.15
N PRO A 64 7.14 -38.69 46.96
CA PRO A 64 6.48 -37.94 45.88
C PRO A 64 6.71 -36.44 46.06
N ILE A 65 7.48 -35.85 45.14
CA ILE A 65 7.64 -34.40 45.02
C ILE A 65 6.30 -33.87 44.51
N LEU A 66 5.57 -33.14 45.36
CA LEU A 66 4.45 -32.33 44.93
C LEU A 66 4.96 -31.31 43.90
N SER A 67 4.46 -31.39 42.67
CA SER A 67 4.77 -30.42 41.62
C SER A 67 4.52 -29.00 42.12
N PRO A 68 5.44 -28.05 41.90
CA PRO A 68 5.20 -26.66 42.24
C PRO A 68 3.99 -26.16 41.45
N ILE A 69 3.04 -25.56 42.16
CA ILE A 69 1.88 -24.88 41.58
C ILE A 69 2.42 -23.83 40.59
N PRO A 70 2.00 -23.84 39.31
CA PRO A 70 2.42 -22.82 38.36
C PRO A 70 2.02 -21.45 38.90
N SER A 71 2.98 -20.53 38.99
CA SER A 71 2.68 -19.14 39.34
C SER A 71 1.65 -18.58 38.36
N PRO A 72 0.68 -17.78 38.81
CA PRO A 72 -0.29 -17.15 37.91
C PRO A 72 0.46 -16.32 36.86
N PRO A 73 -0.02 -16.29 35.61
CA PRO A 73 0.61 -15.48 34.57
C PRO A 73 0.68 -14.02 35.05
N PRO A 74 1.77 -13.31 34.73
CA PRO A 74 1.87 -11.89 35.06
C PRO A 74 0.67 -11.14 34.46
N PRO A 75 0.18 -10.09 35.13
CA PRO A 75 -0.92 -9.30 34.60
C PRO A 75 -0.57 -8.77 33.20
N PRO A 76 -1.56 -8.62 32.31
CA PRO A 76 -1.33 -8.02 31.00
C PRO A 76 -0.63 -6.68 31.16
N LEU A 77 0.43 -6.45 30.39
CA LEU A 77 1.06 -5.14 30.32
C LEU A 77 -0.01 -4.10 29.90
N PRO A 78 0.00 -2.89 30.48
CA PRO A 78 -0.88 -1.83 30.01
C PRO A 78 -0.64 -1.58 28.51
N PRO A 79 -1.68 -1.20 27.74
CA PRO A 79 -1.50 -0.87 26.33
C PRO A 79 -0.41 0.21 26.20
N PRO A 80 0.45 0.13 25.17
CA PRO A 80 1.52 1.09 24.98
C PRO A 80 0.94 2.50 24.92
N GLN A 81 1.37 3.37 25.83
CA GLN A 81 1.05 4.79 25.78
C GLN A 81 1.98 5.43 24.77
N TRP A 82 1.42 5.82 23.62
CA TRP A 82 2.17 6.49 22.56
C TRP A 82 2.46 7.94 22.97
N PRO A 83 3.73 8.38 23.00
CA PRO A 83 4.06 9.78 23.24
C PRO A 83 3.33 10.69 22.24
N GLU A 84 2.73 11.76 22.75
CA GLU A 84 1.96 12.74 21.95
C GLU A 84 0.80 12.13 21.12
N GLY A 85 0.42 10.87 21.35
CA GLY A 85 -0.58 10.14 20.57
C GLY A 85 -0.08 9.67 19.19
N ILE A 86 1.23 9.72 18.93
CA ILE A 86 1.82 9.36 17.62
C ILE A 86 2.21 7.88 17.64
N SER A 87 1.46 7.05 16.91
CA SER A 87 1.66 5.59 16.87
C SER A 87 2.20 5.06 15.55
N SER A 88 2.26 5.88 14.50
CA SER A 88 2.66 5.44 13.15
C SER A 88 3.53 6.47 12.44
N ARG A 89 4.49 5.97 11.64
CA ARG A 89 5.36 6.77 10.77
C ARG A 89 4.61 7.27 9.54
N LEU A 90 3.68 6.46 9.05
CA LEU A 90 2.80 6.76 7.93
C LEU A 90 1.45 7.21 8.49
N LEU A 91 1.03 8.41 8.13
CA LEU A 91 -0.27 8.97 8.47
C LEU A 91 -1.03 9.31 7.19
N PHE A 92 -2.34 9.19 7.24
CA PHE A 92 -3.22 9.69 6.18
C PHE A 92 -3.79 11.04 6.59
N VAL A 93 -3.87 12.00 5.65
CA VAL A 93 -4.40 13.34 5.94
C VAL A 93 -5.86 13.30 6.43
N ASP A 94 -6.62 12.29 6.02
CA ASP A 94 -8.01 12.09 6.41
C ASP A 94 -8.17 11.28 7.71
N GLY A 95 -7.09 11.06 8.46
CA GLY A 95 -7.09 10.44 9.78
C GLY A 95 -6.75 8.95 9.78
N ALA A 96 -6.73 8.37 10.97
CA ALA A 96 -6.39 6.96 11.16
C ALA A 96 -7.37 6.03 10.41
N GLY A 97 -6.82 5.09 9.64
CA GLY A 97 -7.61 4.18 8.79
C GLY A 97 -8.22 4.83 7.55
N GLY A 98 -7.86 6.08 7.25
CA GLY A 98 -8.20 6.77 6.01
C GLY A 98 -7.41 6.25 4.81
N THR A 99 -7.51 6.96 3.68
CA THR A 99 -6.81 6.63 2.43
C THR A 99 -5.93 7.76 1.90
N GLY A 100 -5.73 8.78 2.73
CA GLY A 100 -5.10 10.03 2.37
C GLY A 100 -6.02 10.94 1.57
N GLN A 101 -7.33 10.69 1.56
CA GLN A 101 -8.23 11.40 0.66
C GLN A 101 -8.22 12.91 0.95
N TRP A 102 -7.72 13.68 -0.02
CA TRP A 102 -7.66 15.13 0.00
C TRP A 102 -8.81 15.71 -0.82
N SER A 103 -9.80 16.30 -0.15
CA SER A 103 -10.99 16.83 -0.81
C SER A 103 -11.68 17.92 0.02
N HIS A 104 -12.36 18.85 -0.66
CA HIS A 104 -13.24 19.85 -0.04
C HIS A 104 -14.67 19.35 0.27
N PHE A 105 -15.02 18.14 -0.20
CA PHE A 105 -16.31 17.50 0.10
C PHE A 105 -16.24 16.47 1.22
N ALA A 106 -15.02 16.10 1.64
CA ALA A 106 -14.87 15.30 2.84
C ALA A 106 -15.39 16.11 4.03
N ASP A 107 -15.99 15.42 5.00
CA ASP A 107 -16.49 16.00 6.26
C ASP A 107 -15.59 17.18 6.70
N THR A 108 -16.14 18.41 6.72
CA THR A 108 -15.33 19.61 6.98
C THR A 108 -14.64 19.55 8.35
N THR A 109 -15.10 18.67 9.24
CA THR A 109 -14.47 18.40 10.54
C THR A 109 -13.19 17.56 10.46
N ARG A 110 -12.96 16.87 9.34
CA ARG A 110 -11.84 15.94 9.12
C ARG A 110 -10.47 16.61 9.23
N TYR A 111 -10.37 17.88 8.85
CA TYR A 111 -9.11 18.64 8.90
C TYR A 111 -9.10 19.74 9.96
N GLU A 112 -10.09 19.77 10.86
CA GLU A 112 -10.18 20.78 11.94
C GLU A 112 -9.10 20.61 13.00
N MET A 113 -8.50 19.43 13.10
CA MET A 113 -7.46 19.12 14.08
C MET A 113 -6.10 18.96 13.40
N PRO A 114 -5.01 19.42 14.03
CA PRO A 114 -3.68 19.24 13.49
C PRO A 114 -3.33 17.75 13.41
N VAL A 115 -2.82 17.32 12.26
CA VAL A 115 -2.20 16.01 12.09
C VAL A 115 -0.85 16.03 12.80
N ARG A 116 -0.71 15.20 13.84
CA ARG A 116 0.53 15.10 14.63
C ARG A 116 1.44 14.04 14.05
N CYS A 117 2.64 14.43 13.64
CA CYS A 117 3.56 13.61 12.87
C CYS A 117 4.91 13.48 13.59
N ALA A 118 5.49 12.28 13.61
CA ALA A 118 6.84 12.09 14.16
C ALA A 118 7.91 12.74 13.27
N ILE A 119 9.05 13.12 13.86
CA ILE A 119 10.24 13.55 13.13
C ILE A 119 10.73 12.38 12.27
N GLY A 120 10.80 12.58 10.95
CA GLY A 120 11.10 11.56 9.94
C GLY A 120 9.89 10.71 9.51
N GLY A 121 8.69 11.02 10.02
CA GLY A 121 7.41 10.50 9.56
C GLY A 121 6.88 11.26 8.34
N PHE A 122 5.73 10.84 7.81
CA PHE A 122 5.09 11.53 6.69
C PHE A 122 3.56 11.41 6.68
N VAL A 123 2.92 12.41 6.08
CA VAL A 123 1.47 12.49 5.87
C VAL A 123 1.18 12.31 4.38
N PHE A 124 0.37 11.31 4.05
CA PHE A 124 -0.03 10.96 2.69
C PHE A 124 -1.35 11.64 2.29
N PHE A 125 -1.33 12.21 1.09
CA PHE A 125 -2.43 12.86 0.40
C PHE A 125 -2.69 12.15 -0.92
N SER A 126 -3.96 11.97 -1.28
CA SER A 126 -4.41 11.39 -2.53
C SER A 126 -5.64 12.13 -3.07
N TRP A 127 -5.70 12.34 -4.37
CA TRP A 127 -6.84 12.96 -5.04
C TRP A 127 -6.96 12.56 -6.50
N THR A 128 -8.11 12.90 -7.10
CA THR A 128 -8.31 12.80 -8.55
C THR A 128 -7.72 14.04 -9.21
N GLY A 129 -6.80 13.84 -10.16
CA GLY A 129 -6.11 14.90 -10.86
C GLY A 129 -7.06 15.85 -11.60
N GLY A 130 -6.61 17.09 -11.74
CA GLY A 130 -7.39 18.22 -12.22
C GLY A 130 -8.32 18.84 -11.18
N GLN A 131 -8.36 18.34 -9.94
CA GLN A 131 -9.32 18.79 -8.93
C GLN A 131 -8.70 19.49 -7.72
N HIS A 132 -7.50 19.09 -7.30
CA HIS A 132 -6.88 19.55 -6.05
C HIS A 132 -5.38 19.68 -6.24
N ASP A 133 -4.74 20.58 -5.51
CA ASP A 133 -3.30 20.69 -5.35
C ASP A 133 -2.95 20.62 -3.85
N VAL A 134 -1.65 20.61 -3.56
CA VAL A 134 -1.15 20.75 -2.19
C VAL A 134 -0.19 21.94 -2.14
N VAL A 135 -0.55 22.95 -1.37
CA VAL A 135 0.21 24.20 -1.22
C VAL A 135 0.63 24.35 0.23
N LEU A 136 1.91 24.61 0.45
CA LEU A 136 2.45 25.08 1.72
C LEU A 136 2.19 26.57 1.85
N MET A 137 1.32 26.93 2.77
CA MET A 137 0.99 28.32 3.07
C MET A 137 2.20 29.00 3.72
N ARG A 138 2.40 30.28 3.38
CA ARG A 138 3.52 31.08 3.91
C ARG A 138 3.55 31.11 5.43
N ASP A 139 2.38 31.23 6.05
CA ASP A 139 2.21 31.36 7.49
C ASP A 139 0.76 31.04 7.90
N GLN A 140 0.50 31.03 9.22
CA GLN A 140 -0.82 30.78 9.79
C GLN A 140 -1.88 31.79 9.33
N GLN A 141 -1.52 33.06 9.20
CA GLN A 141 -2.47 34.11 8.81
C GLN A 141 -2.95 33.89 7.37
N ALA A 142 -2.03 33.58 6.47
CA ALA A 142 -2.31 33.21 5.09
C ALA A 142 -3.22 31.97 5.02
N TYR A 143 -2.95 30.96 5.84
CA TYR A 143 -3.78 29.75 5.96
C TYR A 143 -5.20 30.03 6.47
N GLU A 144 -5.35 30.87 7.48
CA GLU A 144 -6.66 31.25 8.02
C GLU A 144 -7.50 32.00 6.98
N GLN A 145 -6.86 32.90 6.23
CA GLN A 145 -7.50 33.77 5.24
C GLN A 145 -7.60 33.15 3.85
N CYS A 146 -7.01 31.98 3.62
CA CYS A 146 -6.84 31.38 2.29
C CYS A 146 -6.14 32.32 1.30
N ASP A 147 -5.13 33.05 1.78
CA ASP A 147 -4.26 33.91 0.97
C ASP A 147 -3.06 33.10 0.47
N PHE A 148 -2.99 32.88 -0.83
CA PHE A 148 -1.94 32.08 -1.46
C PHE A 148 -0.71 32.91 -1.87
N GLU A 149 -0.71 34.24 -1.66
CA GLU A 149 0.42 35.07 -2.03
C GLU A 149 1.69 34.71 -1.22
N GLY A 150 2.76 34.38 -1.95
CA GLY A 150 4.03 33.95 -1.35
C GLY A 150 4.01 32.53 -0.78
N SER A 151 2.95 31.76 -1.02
CA SER A 151 2.87 30.33 -0.68
C SER A 151 3.57 29.47 -1.74
N THR A 152 3.91 28.23 -1.40
CA THR A 152 4.67 27.32 -2.28
C THR A 152 3.84 26.11 -2.67
N THR A 153 3.62 25.90 -3.97
CA THR A 153 3.00 24.67 -4.47
C THR A 153 3.95 23.48 -4.29
N LEU A 154 3.51 22.49 -3.52
CA LEU A 154 4.24 21.26 -3.25
C LEU A 154 3.88 20.14 -4.23
N ALA A 155 2.61 20.10 -4.63
CA ALA A 155 2.10 19.21 -5.67
C ALA A 155 1.06 19.94 -6.52
N ASP A 156 1.22 19.87 -7.84
CA ASP A 156 0.29 20.46 -8.80
C ASP A 156 -1.02 19.67 -8.88
N VAL A 157 -1.99 20.22 -9.61
CA VAL A 157 -3.30 19.58 -9.83
C VAL A 157 -3.24 18.22 -10.51
N GLY A 158 -2.15 17.95 -11.24
CA GLY A 158 -1.98 16.76 -12.04
C GLY A 158 -2.96 16.68 -13.22
N GLN A 159 -2.85 15.60 -13.99
CA GLN A 159 -3.67 15.43 -15.19
C GLN A 159 -5.12 15.09 -14.84
N ALA A 160 -6.08 15.71 -15.52
CA ALA A 160 -7.49 15.48 -15.28
C ALA A 160 -7.87 13.98 -15.32
N GLY A 161 -8.50 13.49 -14.26
CA GLY A 161 -8.95 12.09 -14.17
C GLY A 161 -7.85 11.06 -13.85
N SER A 162 -6.60 11.48 -13.67
CA SER A 162 -5.52 10.60 -13.20
C SER A 162 -5.52 10.47 -11.68
N ALA A 163 -4.95 9.39 -11.14
CA ALA A 163 -4.65 9.32 -9.70
C ALA A 163 -3.47 10.24 -9.39
N GLN A 164 -3.63 11.09 -8.37
CA GLN A 164 -2.60 12.01 -7.90
C GLN A 164 -2.34 11.78 -6.41
N SER A 165 -1.11 12.03 -5.99
CA SER A 165 -0.72 11.87 -4.60
C SER A 165 0.43 12.79 -4.22
N TYR A 166 0.57 13.01 -2.91
CA TYR A 166 1.70 13.71 -2.33
C TYR A 166 1.99 13.18 -0.93
N SER A 167 3.27 13.04 -0.59
CA SER A 167 3.70 12.74 0.78
C SER A 167 4.45 13.93 1.36
N TYR A 168 3.88 14.54 2.40
CA TYR A 168 4.54 15.59 3.17
C TYR A 168 5.41 14.96 4.26
N VAL A 169 6.73 15.19 4.22
CA VAL A 169 7.68 14.60 5.17
C VAL A 169 7.92 15.56 6.33
N CYS A 170 7.72 15.10 7.55
CA CYS A 170 7.82 15.88 8.77
C CYS A 170 9.27 15.86 9.26
N THR A 171 10.01 16.95 9.05
CA THR A 171 11.47 16.97 9.24
C THR A 171 11.91 17.85 10.40
N GLU A 172 11.41 19.08 10.49
CA GLU A 172 11.84 20.05 11.49
C GLU A 172 11.09 19.86 12.83
N PRO A 173 11.80 19.53 13.94
CA PRO A 173 11.16 19.29 15.23
C PRO A 173 10.36 20.51 15.73
N GLY A 174 9.10 20.29 16.12
CA GLY A 174 8.22 21.34 16.66
C GLY A 174 7.63 22.29 15.62
N GLU A 175 7.93 22.12 14.33
CA GLU A 175 7.34 22.90 13.24
C GLU A 175 5.83 22.61 13.10
N THR A 176 5.05 23.64 12.79
CA THR A 176 3.68 23.49 12.27
C THR A 176 3.65 23.99 10.84
N ALA A 177 3.39 23.07 9.90
CA ALA A 177 3.16 23.37 8.50
C ALA A 177 1.68 23.56 8.22
N PHE A 178 1.36 24.59 7.45
CA PHE A 178 0.00 24.93 7.07
C PHE A 178 -0.20 24.53 5.60
N LEU A 179 -1.00 23.51 5.33
CA LEU A 179 -1.21 22.97 3.98
C LEU A 179 -2.63 23.27 3.49
N SER A 180 -2.80 23.64 2.23
CA SER A 180 -4.11 23.98 1.67
C SER A 180 -4.21 23.67 0.18
N CYS A 181 -5.44 23.74 -0.34
CA CYS A 181 -5.76 23.61 -1.76
C CYS A 181 -6.09 24.99 -2.34
N SER A 182 -5.36 25.42 -3.38
CA SER A 182 -5.50 26.73 -4.02
C SER A 182 -6.64 26.82 -5.03
N ILE A 183 -7.28 25.69 -5.32
CA ILE A 183 -8.43 25.65 -6.23
C ILE A 183 -9.55 26.56 -5.71
N PRO A 184 -10.13 27.44 -6.55
CA PRO A 184 -11.07 28.45 -6.10
C PRO A 184 -12.19 27.90 -5.22
N GLY A 185 -12.29 28.43 -3.99
CA GLY A 185 -13.29 28.07 -3.00
C GLY A 185 -12.99 26.82 -2.17
N HIS A 186 -11.97 26.03 -2.48
CA HIS A 186 -11.69 24.77 -1.77
C HIS A 186 -11.13 25.00 -0.37
N CYS A 187 -10.12 25.87 -0.22
CA CYS A 187 -9.60 26.27 1.10
C CYS A 187 -10.69 26.84 2.01
N LEU A 188 -11.53 27.73 1.47
CA LEU A 188 -12.66 28.33 2.22
C LEU A 188 -13.73 27.31 2.60
N SER A 189 -13.82 26.20 1.85
CA SER A 189 -14.70 25.07 2.15
C SER A 189 -14.06 24.08 3.14
N GLY A 190 -12.89 24.40 3.70
CA GLY A 190 -12.21 23.58 4.70
C GLY A 190 -11.16 22.61 4.15
N GLN A 191 -10.82 22.65 2.86
CA GLN A 191 -9.73 21.83 2.30
C GLN A 191 -8.36 22.43 2.64
N LYS A 192 -8.03 22.39 3.93
CA LYS A 192 -6.80 22.92 4.52
C LYS A 192 -6.53 22.16 5.82
N VAL A 193 -5.26 21.87 6.11
CA VAL A 193 -4.85 21.06 7.27
C VAL A 193 -3.58 21.63 7.90
N GLU A 194 -3.50 21.57 9.22
CA GLU A 194 -2.27 21.83 9.98
C GLU A 194 -1.54 20.50 10.18
N VAL A 195 -0.24 20.45 9.86
CA VAL A 195 0.62 19.31 10.17
C VAL A 195 1.64 19.76 11.21
N HIS A 196 1.58 19.18 12.40
CA HIS A 196 2.48 19.48 13.50
C HIS A 196 3.53 18.38 13.64
N THR A 197 4.79 18.72 13.37
CA THR A 197 5.93 17.83 13.60
C THR A 197 6.25 17.82 15.09
N SER A 198 6.33 16.62 15.67
CA SER A 198 6.68 16.45 17.08
C SER A 198 8.03 17.10 17.39
N SER A 199 8.17 17.62 18.61
CA SER A 199 9.45 18.14 19.11
C SER A 199 10.34 17.06 19.72
N SER A 200 9.79 15.88 19.98
CA SER A 200 10.43 14.85 20.81
C SER A 200 10.29 13.42 20.28
N VAL A 201 9.30 13.14 19.44
CA VAL A 201 9.04 11.81 18.89
C VAL A 201 9.70 11.70 17.51
N SER A 202 10.64 10.78 17.36
CA SER A 202 11.31 10.47 16.10
C SER A 202 11.10 9.01 15.70
N VAL A 203 11.08 8.77 14.38
CA VAL A 203 11.03 7.42 13.80
C VAL A 203 12.29 6.59 14.07
N ASP A 204 13.44 7.24 14.30
CA ASP A 204 14.76 6.58 14.41
C ASP A 204 15.34 6.59 15.84
N ASP A 205 14.52 6.83 16.87
CA ASP A 205 15.04 6.97 18.23
C ASP A 205 15.52 5.62 18.81
N ALA A 206 16.80 5.32 18.58
CA ALA A 206 17.52 4.20 19.19
C ALA A 206 17.83 4.41 20.68
N SER A 207 17.56 5.59 21.24
CA SER A 207 17.93 5.96 22.62
C SER A 207 16.79 5.84 23.63
N SER A 208 15.53 5.78 23.17
CA SER A 208 14.40 5.51 24.04
C SER A 208 13.98 4.05 23.94
N SER A 209 13.92 3.36 25.09
CA SER A 209 13.30 2.04 25.23
C SER A 209 11.78 2.08 25.04
N MET A 210 11.27 3.05 24.28
CA MET A 210 9.87 3.40 24.13
C MET A 210 9.58 3.64 22.65
N ALA A 211 9.12 2.56 22.00
CA ALA A 211 8.30 2.63 20.80
C ALA A 211 8.86 3.50 19.65
N ALA A 212 9.85 2.97 18.93
CA ALA A 212 10.14 3.46 17.58
C ALA A 212 8.82 3.54 16.78
N VAL A 213 8.53 4.72 16.24
CA VAL A 213 7.31 4.99 15.48
C VAL A 213 7.41 4.22 14.16
N HIS A 214 6.72 3.09 14.09
CA HIS A 214 6.82 2.14 12.97
C HIS A 214 5.69 2.33 11.95
N ALA A 215 5.92 1.89 10.73
CA ALA A 215 4.83 1.45 9.86
C ALA A 215 4.65 -0.07 10.06
N GLN A 216 3.44 -0.52 10.40
CA GLN A 216 3.16 -1.92 10.73
C GLN A 216 1.97 -2.48 9.92
N SER A 217 1.51 -1.76 8.92
CA SER A 217 0.34 -2.14 8.11
C SER A 217 0.76 -2.23 6.65
N LEU A 218 0.77 -3.45 6.10
CA LEU A 218 0.94 -3.67 4.68
C LEU A 218 -0.25 -3.06 3.93
N ARG A 219 -1.46 -3.15 4.48
CA ARG A 219 -2.65 -2.51 3.90
C ARG A 219 -2.47 -1.01 3.68
N ASP A 220 -1.89 -0.29 4.65
CA ASP A 220 -1.65 1.14 4.52
C ASP A 220 -0.59 1.43 3.44
N VAL A 221 0.47 0.62 3.37
CA VAL A 221 1.47 0.72 2.29
C VAL A 221 0.83 0.44 0.92
N MET A 222 -0.02 -0.57 0.79
CA MET A 222 -0.72 -0.87 -0.46
C MET A 222 -1.69 0.25 -0.85
N THR A 223 -2.30 0.91 0.13
CA THR A 223 -3.11 2.13 -0.07
C THR A 223 -2.26 3.28 -0.59
N VAL A 224 -1.10 3.55 0.03
CA VAL A 224 -0.14 4.57 -0.44
C VAL A 224 0.31 4.31 -1.86
N LEU A 225 0.50 3.03 -2.23
CA LEU A 225 0.90 2.64 -3.58
C LEU A 225 -0.26 2.59 -4.59
N ASN A 226 -1.49 2.87 -4.16
CA ASN A 226 -2.70 2.81 -5.00
C ASN A 226 -2.91 1.44 -5.68
N HIS A 227 -2.76 0.35 -4.92
CA HIS A 227 -3.06 -1.00 -5.40
C HIS A 227 -4.53 -1.11 -5.89
N PRO A 228 -4.82 -1.82 -7.00
CA PRO A 228 -3.91 -2.63 -7.81
C PRO A 228 -3.19 -1.84 -8.91
N TYR A 229 -3.46 -0.55 -9.07
CA TYR A 229 -2.93 0.24 -10.18
C TYR A 229 -1.45 0.59 -10.01
N MET A 230 -0.95 0.65 -8.78
CA MET A 230 0.47 0.83 -8.47
C MET A 230 1.04 2.07 -9.17
N ASN A 231 0.30 3.17 -9.17
CA ASN A 231 0.57 4.35 -10.01
C ASN A 231 0.61 5.67 -9.23
N THR A 232 0.81 5.61 -7.91
CA THR A 232 1.01 6.77 -7.03
C THR A 232 2.03 7.76 -7.59
N GLY A 233 3.11 7.24 -8.20
CA GLY A 233 4.22 8.05 -8.68
C GLY A 233 4.98 8.73 -7.54
N TYR A 234 6.09 9.38 -7.88
CA TYR A 234 6.90 10.12 -6.91
C TYR A 234 7.38 11.42 -7.56
N ALA A 235 7.08 12.56 -6.94
CA ALA A 235 7.57 13.86 -7.40
C ALA A 235 9.02 14.11 -6.95
N THR A 236 9.43 13.56 -5.80
CA THR A 236 10.78 13.76 -5.24
C THR A 236 11.40 12.47 -4.71
N GLU A 237 12.73 12.46 -4.62
CA GLU A 237 13.48 11.35 -3.99
C GLU A 237 13.11 11.17 -2.51
N ALA A 238 12.76 12.26 -1.82
CA ALA A 238 12.35 12.22 -0.41
C ALA A 238 11.03 11.45 -0.22
N GLN A 239 10.08 11.61 -1.14
CA GLN A 239 8.83 10.85 -1.11
C GLN A 239 9.07 9.36 -1.33
N ALA A 240 9.87 9.02 -2.35
CA ALA A 240 10.22 7.63 -2.60
C ALA A 240 10.96 6.99 -1.41
N ASN A 241 11.86 7.74 -0.77
CA ASN A 241 12.53 7.28 0.45
C ASN A 241 11.54 7.08 1.60
N ALA A 242 10.62 8.02 1.84
CA ALA A 242 9.63 7.88 2.92
C ALA A 242 8.78 6.61 2.76
N THR A 243 8.31 6.30 1.54
CA THR A 243 7.58 5.06 1.26
C THR A 243 8.47 3.83 1.41
N LEU A 244 9.71 3.88 0.93
CA LEU A 244 10.66 2.77 1.05
C LEU A 244 10.99 2.46 2.52
N GLU A 245 11.16 3.49 3.35
CA GLU A 245 11.37 3.34 4.79
C GLU A 245 10.14 2.73 5.49
N ALA A 246 8.92 3.14 5.11
CA ALA A 246 7.70 2.50 5.61
C ALA A 246 7.64 1.01 5.24
N ILE A 247 8.02 0.65 4.02
CA ILE A 247 8.12 -0.75 3.58
C ILE A 247 9.13 -1.53 4.42
N TRP A 248 10.32 -0.97 4.66
CA TRP A 248 11.35 -1.65 5.45
C TRP A 248 10.96 -1.85 6.92
N CYS A 249 10.17 -0.93 7.49
CA CYS A 249 9.62 -1.10 8.84
C CYS A 249 8.78 -2.39 8.96
N LEU A 250 8.06 -2.81 7.92
CA LEU A 250 7.22 -4.01 7.96
C LEU A 250 8.03 -5.29 8.21
N LYS A 251 9.28 -5.35 7.73
CA LYS A 251 10.09 -6.59 7.74
C LYS A 251 10.26 -7.21 9.14
N VAL A 252 10.44 -6.37 10.16
CA VAL A 252 10.65 -6.84 11.55
C VAL A 252 9.34 -7.23 12.25
N HIS A 253 8.20 -6.87 11.67
CA HIS A 253 6.85 -7.17 12.16
C HIS A 253 6.17 -8.30 11.39
N CYS A 254 6.90 -8.98 10.50
CA CYS A 254 6.37 -10.12 9.78
C CYS A 254 6.14 -11.33 10.73
N PRO A 255 4.98 -12.01 10.64
CA PRO A 255 3.94 -11.85 9.62
C PRO A 255 2.83 -10.84 9.96
N GLN A 256 2.74 -10.38 11.20
CA GLN A 256 1.62 -9.57 11.69
C GLN A 256 1.38 -8.34 10.82
N SER A 257 2.44 -7.71 10.32
CA SER A 257 2.34 -6.54 9.46
C SER A 257 1.71 -6.79 8.10
N ALA A 258 1.62 -8.04 7.64
CA ALA A 258 0.96 -8.41 6.39
C ALA A 258 -0.44 -9.00 6.61
N GLN A 259 -0.78 -9.40 7.83
CA GLN A 259 -2.03 -10.10 8.13
C GLN A 259 -3.28 -9.22 8.06
N ASP A 260 -3.10 -7.91 8.09
CA ASP A 260 -4.15 -6.94 7.81
C ASP A 260 -4.46 -6.81 6.31
N TRP A 261 -3.58 -7.31 5.44
CA TRP A 261 -3.74 -7.34 3.98
C TRP A 261 -4.09 -8.75 3.49
N ASP A 262 -3.29 -9.74 3.88
CA ASP A 262 -3.51 -11.16 3.64
C ASP A 262 -3.56 -11.92 4.97
N ALA A 263 -4.76 -12.32 5.38
CA ALA A 263 -4.99 -13.00 6.65
C ALA A 263 -4.22 -14.32 6.81
N VAL A 264 -3.76 -14.94 5.71
CA VAL A 264 -2.96 -16.19 5.75
C VAL A 264 -1.46 -15.95 5.55
N ALA A 265 -1.01 -14.68 5.53
CA ALA A 265 0.38 -14.34 5.35
C ALA A 265 1.30 -15.06 6.35
N THR A 266 2.37 -15.63 5.80
CA THR A 266 3.45 -16.26 6.56
C THR A 266 4.61 -15.30 6.73
N THR A 267 5.58 -15.62 7.60
CA THR A 267 6.80 -14.82 7.70
C THR A 267 7.57 -14.78 6.39
N ALA A 268 7.53 -15.85 5.60
CA ALA A 268 8.20 -15.92 4.30
C ALA A 268 7.49 -15.02 3.28
N SER A 269 6.18 -15.19 3.10
CA SER A 269 5.40 -14.39 2.15
C SER A 269 5.40 -12.90 2.50
N CYS A 270 5.24 -12.54 3.77
CA CYS A 270 5.37 -11.16 4.23
C CYS A 270 6.75 -10.55 3.90
N LYS A 271 7.84 -11.31 4.07
CA LYS A 271 9.18 -10.83 3.69
C LYS A 271 9.33 -10.74 2.18
N ALA A 272 8.74 -11.66 1.41
CA ALA A 272 8.73 -11.57 -0.04
C ALA A 272 7.99 -10.31 -0.51
N ASP A 273 6.80 -10.03 0.03
CA ASP A 273 6.05 -8.79 -0.22
C ASP A 273 6.87 -7.53 0.09
N VAL A 274 7.55 -7.49 1.25
CA VAL A 274 8.39 -6.35 1.63
C VAL A 274 9.48 -6.07 0.58
N HIS A 275 10.23 -7.09 0.15
CA HIS A 275 11.28 -6.87 -0.84
C HIS A 275 10.69 -6.62 -2.23
N ASN A 276 9.55 -7.23 -2.57
CA ASN A 276 8.82 -6.96 -3.80
C ASN A 276 8.44 -5.48 -3.91
N LEU A 277 7.81 -4.94 -2.86
CA LEU A 277 7.41 -3.53 -2.81
C LEU A 277 8.63 -2.61 -2.78
N ALA A 278 9.68 -2.97 -2.04
CA ALA A 278 10.93 -2.20 -2.05
C ALA A 278 11.55 -2.13 -3.46
N GLY A 279 11.49 -3.24 -4.21
CA GLY A 279 11.88 -3.29 -5.61
C GLY A 279 11.04 -2.35 -6.48
N PHE A 280 9.72 -2.40 -6.30
CA PHE A 280 8.78 -1.53 -7.01
C PHE A 280 9.07 -0.05 -6.76
N VAL A 281 9.21 0.38 -5.51
CA VAL A 281 9.53 1.78 -5.18
C VAL A 281 10.88 2.20 -5.74
N SER A 282 11.89 1.31 -5.66
CA SER A 282 13.23 1.60 -6.15
C SER A 282 13.29 1.85 -7.66
N ARG A 283 12.46 1.17 -8.46
CA ARG A 283 12.37 1.41 -9.92
C ARG A 283 11.46 2.57 -10.29
N SER A 284 10.47 2.90 -9.46
CA SER A 284 9.43 3.90 -9.77
C SER A 284 9.76 5.33 -9.33
N ARG A 285 10.79 5.52 -8.51
CA ARG A 285 11.25 6.84 -8.02
C ARG A 285 11.81 7.76 -9.14
N PRO A 286 11.94 9.09 -8.92
CA PRO A 286 12.37 10.03 -9.97
C PRO A 286 13.72 9.71 -10.61
N ARG A 287 14.66 9.15 -9.84
CA ARG A 287 15.91 8.58 -10.34
C ARG A 287 15.87 7.06 -10.17
N PRO A 288 15.38 6.31 -11.17
CA PRO A 288 15.23 4.87 -11.06
C PRO A 288 16.52 4.17 -10.63
N GLN A 289 16.42 3.31 -9.63
CA GLN A 289 17.52 2.51 -9.11
C GLN A 289 17.34 1.04 -9.50
N PHE A 290 17.41 0.75 -10.79
CA PHE A 290 17.10 -0.58 -11.33
C PHE A 290 17.95 -1.70 -10.73
N GLN A 291 19.23 -1.46 -10.43
CA GLN A 291 20.09 -2.45 -9.77
C GLN A 291 19.67 -2.76 -8.32
N HIS A 292 19.12 -1.78 -7.60
CA HIS A 292 18.54 -2.05 -6.27
C HIS A 292 17.23 -2.81 -6.43
N ALA A 293 16.38 -2.40 -7.38
CA ALA A 293 15.12 -3.07 -7.66
C ALA A 293 15.32 -4.56 -7.99
N GLU A 294 16.25 -4.87 -8.89
CA GLU A 294 16.59 -6.24 -9.27
C GLU A 294 17.00 -7.09 -8.08
N ARG A 295 17.90 -6.56 -7.22
CA ARG A 295 18.34 -7.26 -6.01
C ARG A 295 17.17 -7.56 -5.07
N TYR A 296 16.30 -6.58 -4.83
CA TYR A 296 15.15 -6.80 -3.96
C TYR A 296 14.16 -7.81 -4.54
N TYR A 297 13.93 -7.85 -5.85
CA TYR A 297 13.11 -8.90 -6.46
C TYR A 297 13.74 -10.29 -6.31
N HIS A 298 15.06 -10.42 -6.47
CA HIS A 298 15.73 -11.71 -6.21
C HIS A 298 15.67 -12.09 -4.72
N GLU A 299 15.87 -11.15 -3.79
CA GLU A 299 15.73 -11.41 -2.35
C GLU A 299 14.29 -11.83 -1.99
N ALA A 300 13.26 -11.26 -2.62
CA ALA A 300 11.88 -11.72 -2.46
C ALA A 300 11.72 -13.19 -2.88
N LEU A 301 12.34 -13.57 -3.99
CA LEU A 301 12.32 -14.94 -4.53
C LEU A 301 13.18 -15.92 -3.71
N GLU A 302 14.13 -15.43 -2.91
CA GLU A 302 14.84 -16.26 -1.92
C GLU A 302 13.93 -16.61 -0.73
N PHE A 303 13.06 -15.69 -0.31
CA PHE A 303 12.06 -15.97 0.74
C PHE A 303 10.92 -16.85 0.22
N GLU A 304 10.44 -16.58 -1.00
CA GLU A 304 9.36 -17.33 -1.63
C GLU A 304 9.62 -17.54 -3.13
N PRO A 305 10.15 -18.72 -3.54
CA PRO A 305 10.56 -18.98 -4.92
C PRO A 305 9.45 -18.86 -5.98
N HIS A 306 8.19 -18.98 -5.56
CA HIS A 306 7.00 -18.92 -6.40
C HIS A 306 6.21 -17.61 -6.24
N HIS A 307 6.85 -16.56 -5.69
CA HIS A 307 6.20 -15.27 -5.46
C HIS A 307 5.84 -14.57 -6.79
N CYS A 308 4.60 -14.76 -7.23
CA CYS A 308 4.10 -14.30 -8.54
C CYS A 308 4.30 -12.80 -8.78
N PRO A 309 3.99 -11.90 -7.81
CA PRO A 309 4.20 -10.46 -8.01
C PRO A 309 5.66 -10.09 -8.29
N SER A 310 6.62 -10.77 -7.66
CA SER A 310 8.05 -10.49 -7.88
C SER A 310 8.55 -11.01 -9.21
N LEU A 311 8.06 -12.16 -9.67
CA LEU A 311 8.38 -12.64 -11.01
C LEU A 311 7.86 -11.68 -12.08
N GLU A 312 6.64 -11.16 -11.90
CA GLU A 312 6.03 -10.18 -12.81
C GLU A 312 6.78 -8.86 -12.83
N TYR A 313 7.05 -8.23 -11.68
CA TYR A 313 7.81 -6.99 -11.66
C TYR A 313 9.26 -7.12 -12.13
N LEU A 314 9.87 -8.30 -11.94
CA LEU A 314 11.20 -8.57 -12.47
C LEU A 314 11.19 -8.68 -14.01
N ILE A 315 10.11 -9.20 -14.61
CA ILE A 315 9.90 -9.16 -16.06
C ILE A 315 9.81 -7.71 -16.53
N GLU A 316 8.95 -6.89 -15.92
CA GLU A 316 8.83 -5.48 -16.29
C GLU A 316 10.16 -4.74 -16.19
N LEU A 317 10.94 -5.02 -15.13
CA LEU A 317 12.28 -4.45 -14.95
C LEU A 317 13.21 -4.83 -16.11
N TYR A 318 13.28 -6.12 -16.47
CA TYR A 318 14.15 -6.57 -17.56
C TYR A 318 13.74 -6.00 -18.92
N LEU A 319 12.44 -5.86 -19.17
CA LEU A 319 11.94 -5.15 -20.35
C LEU A 319 12.34 -3.67 -20.31
N ALA A 320 12.25 -3.00 -19.17
CA ALA A 320 12.65 -1.60 -19.03
C ALA A 320 14.16 -1.37 -19.29
N VAL A 321 15.02 -2.32 -18.93
CA VAL A 321 16.49 -2.22 -19.15
C VAL A 321 16.98 -2.91 -20.43
N GLY A 322 16.08 -3.40 -21.29
CA GLY A 322 16.45 -4.00 -22.58
C GLY A 322 17.02 -5.42 -22.49
N ASN A 323 16.82 -6.13 -21.38
CA ASN A 323 17.34 -7.50 -21.18
C ASN A 323 16.29 -8.55 -21.61
N ALA A 324 16.15 -8.76 -22.92
CA ALA A 324 15.20 -9.69 -23.52
C ALA A 324 15.32 -11.12 -22.96
N THR A 325 16.54 -11.63 -22.85
CA THR A 325 16.81 -13.00 -22.40
C THR A 325 16.34 -13.24 -20.97
N ALA A 326 16.65 -12.29 -20.07
CA ALA A 326 16.21 -12.39 -18.68
C ALA A 326 14.69 -12.21 -18.53
N ALA A 327 14.08 -11.32 -19.33
CA ALA A 327 12.62 -11.17 -19.36
C ALA A 327 11.92 -12.46 -19.77
N VAL A 328 12.31 -13.08 -20.89
CA VAL A 328 11.73 -14.35 -21.38
C VAL A 328 11.96 -15.49 -20.37
N SER A 329 13.18 -15.61 -19.83
CA SER A 329 13.48 -16.62 -18.82
C SER A 329 12.60 -16.46 -17.56
N THR A 330 12.36 -15.23 -17.13
CA THR A 330 11.52 -14.94 -15.96
C THR A 330 10.04 -15.18 -16.25
N ALA A 331 9.58 -14.89 -17.47
CA ALA A 331 8.22 -15.20 -17.93
C ALA A 331 7.92 -16.72 -17.89
N LEU A 332 8.88 -17.55 -18.32
CA LEU A 332 8.75 -19.01 -18.21
C LEU A 332 8.64 -19.47 -16.74
N ARG A 333 9.43 -18.86 -15.84
CA ARG A 333 9.34 -19.13 -14.40
C ARG A 333 7.98 -18.73 -13.83
N LEU A 334 7.46 -17.56 -14.21
CA LEU A 334 6.12 -17.09 -13.85
C LEU A 334 5.05 -18.09 -14.31
N CYS A 335 5.08 -18.51 -15.58
CA CYS A 335 4.14 -19.49 -16.10
C CYS A 335 4.18 -20.82 -15.34
N SER A 336 5.38 -21.33 -15.03
CA SER A 336 5.52 -22.58 -14.27
C SER A 336 5.09 -22.49 -12.81
N SER A 337 5.18 -21.30 -12.20
CA SER A 337 4.86 -21.09 -10.78
C SER A 337 3.41 -20.68 -10.55
N CYS A 338 2.85 -19.86 -11.44
CA CYS A 338 1.60 -19.14 -11.25
C CYS A 338 0.52 -19.55 -12.27
N GLY A 339 0.93 -20.08 -13.42
CA GLY A 339 0.05 -20.39 -14.54
C GLY A 339 -0.28 -19.18 -15.40
N LEU A 340 -0.76 -19.44 -16.62
CA LEU A 340 -1.11 -18.43 -17.63
C LEU A 340 -2.33 -17.59 -17.28
N GLU A 341 -3.25 -18.13 -16.49
CA GLU A 341 -4.49 -17.46 -16.10
C GLU A 341 -4.31 -16.52 -14.90
N ALA A 342 -3.14 -16.55 -14.25
CA ALA A 342 -2.85 -15.67 -13.13
C ALA A 342 -2.85 -14.19 -13.57
N PRO A 343 -3.38 -13.26 -12.75
CA PRO A 343 -3.34 -11.83 -13.05
C PRO A 343 -1.94 -11.32 -13.40
N GLU A 344 -0.92 -11.83 -12.72
CA GLU A 344 0.49 -11.51 -12.96
C GLU A 344 0.96 -11.92 -14.35
N ALA A 345 0.49 -13.07 -14.86
CA ALA A 345 0.82 -13.51 -16.22
C ALA A 345 0.15 -12.62 -17.29
N GLN A 346 -1.02 -12.06 -16.99
CA GLN A 346 -1.71 -11.11 -17.87
C GLN A 346 -0.99 -9.76 -17.89
N LEU A 347 -0.56 -9.27 -16.71
CA LEU A 347 0.26 -8.05 -16.60
C LEU A 347 1.58 -8.20 -17.35
N ALA A 348 2.27 -9.33 -17.17
CA ALA A 348 3.49 -9.63 -17.92
C ALA A 348 3.25 -9.60 -19.44
N GLN A 349 2.20 -10.24 -19.95
CA GLN A 349 1.86 -10.20 -21.39
C GLN A 349 1.64 -8.76 -21.91
N ALA A 350 0.94 -7.93 -21.12
CA ALA A 350 0.75 -6.52 -21.44
C ALA A 350 2.09 -5.76 -21.45
N ALA A 351 3.00 -6.06 -20.51
CA ALA A 351 4.33 -5.46 -20.45
C ALA A 351 5.18 -5.80 -21.68
N PHE A 352 5.20 -7.07 -22.12
CA PHE A 352 5.89 -7.47 -23.36
C PHE A 352 5.32 -6.75 -24.59
N SER A 353 3.99 -6.63 -24.67
CA SER A 353 3.32 -5.94 -25.79
C SER A 353 3.68 -4.46 -25.87
N GLY A 354 4.02 -3.84 -24.73
CA GLY A 354 4.45 -2.45 -24.64
C GLY A 354 5.96 -2.24 -24.64
N ALA A 355 6.77 -3.28 -24.87
CA ALA A 355 8.22 -3.19 -24.84
C ALA A 355 8.77 -2.34 -26.00
N ALA A 356 9.85 -1.59 -25.74
CA ALA A 356 10.45 -0.69 -26.73
C ALA A 356 11.31 -1.40 -27.79
N PHE A 357 11.46 -2.72 -27.71
CA PHE A 357 12.25 -3.54 -28.62
C PHE A 357 11.49 -4.82 -28.99
N ASP A 358 11.91 -5.46 -30.08
CA ASP A 358 11.27 -6.66 -30.61
C ASP A 358 11.49 -7.85 -29.67
N VAL A 359 10.52 -8.09 -28.80
CA VAL A 359 10.46 -9.23 -27.89
C VAL A 359 9.01 -9.62 -27.67
N SER A 360 8.75 -10.92 -27.62
CA SER A 360 7.41 -11.47 -27.41
C SER A 360 7.36 -12.30 -26.14
N PHE A 361 6.21 -12.29 -25.49
CA PHE A 361 5.93 -13.20 -24.38
C PHE A 361 5.96 -14.66 -24.89
N PRO A 362 6.61 -15.60 -24.17
CA PRO A 362 6.77 -16.99 -24.61
C PRO A 362 5.48 -17.82 -24.43
N LEU A 363 4.42 -17.44 -25.13
CA LEU A 363 3.08 -18.00 -24.94
C LEU A 363 3.02 -19.50 -25.27
N ALA A 364 3.66 -19.95 -26.34
CA ALA A 364 3.63 -21.35 -26.76
C ALA A 364 4.30 -22.26 -25.73
N GLU A 365 5.44 -21.83 -25.20
CA GLU A 365 6.18 -22.52 -24.14
C GLU A 365 5.37 -22.53 -22.84
N CYS A 366 4.73 -21.43 -22.48
CA CYS A 366 3.87 -21.36 -21.31
C CYS A 366 2.65 -22.29 -21.42
N ILE A 367 2.01 -22.37 -22.59
CA ILE A 367 0.88 -23.30 -22.83
C ILE A 367 1.36 -24.75 -22.66
N ALA A 368 2.54 -25.08 -23.18
CA ALA A 368 3.12 -26.42 -23.07
C ALA A 368 3.43 -26.83 -21.61
N MET A 369 3.52 -25.88 -20.67
CA MET A 369 3.71 -26.15 -19.24
C MET A 369 2.41 -26.44 -18.50
N THR A 370 1.24 -26.15 -19.09
CA THR A 370 -0.05 -26.49 -18.47
C THR A 370 -0.40 -27.96 -18.72
N PRO A 371 -0.83 -28.73 -17.70
CA PRO A 371 -1.26 -30.10 -17.92
C PRO A 371 -2.45 -30.13 -18.89
N PRO A 372 -2.53 -31.11 -19.81
CA PRO A 372 -3.65 -31.20 -20.74
C PRO A 372 -4.96 -31.31 -19.93
N PRO A 373 -6.07 -30.74 -20.44
CA PRO A 373 -7.36 -30.86 -19.77
C PRO A 373 -7.67 -32.35 -19.56
N PRO A 374 -8.26 -32.73 -18.42
CA PRO A 374 -8.68 -34.11 -18.20
C PRO A 374 -9.57 -34.56 -19.37
N PRO A 375 -9.44 -35.80 -19.84
CA PRO A 375 -10.29 -36.31 -20.91
C PRO A 375 -11.75 -36.07 -20.53
N LEU A 376 -12.52 -35.56 -21.49
CA LEU A 376 -13.96 -35.35 -21.31
C LEU A 376 -14.57 -36.64 -20.74
N PRO A 377 -15.47 -36.56 -19.74
CA PRO A 377 -16.20 -37.73 -19.30
C PRO A 377 -16.88 -38.36 -20.51
N PRO A 378 -16.95 -39.70 -20.59
CA PRO A 378 -17.61 -40.38 -21.69
C PRO A 378 -19.03 -39.81 -21.84
N PRO A 379 -19.54 -39.64 -23.08
CA PRO A 379 -20.88 -39.12 -23.30
C PRO A 379 -21.86 -39.95 -22.45
N SER A 380 -22.67 -39.25 -21.66
CA SER A 380 -23.72 -39.89 -20.86
C SER A 380 -24.51 -40.84 -21.78
N PRO A 381 -24.81 -42.07 -21.33
CA PRO A 381 -25.61 -42.99 -22.12
C PRO A 381 -26.93 -42.31 -22.52
N PRO A 382 -27.45 -42.60 -23.72
CA PRO A 382 -28.70 -42.01 -24.19
C PRO A 382 -29.78 -42.21 -23.11
N PRO A 383 -30.66 -41.21 -22.90
CA PRO A 383 -31.73 -41.32 -21.93
C PRO A 383 -32.49 -42.63 -22.16
N LEU A 384 -32.66 -43.43 -21.10
CA LEU A 384 -33.55 -44.58 -21.13
C LEU A 384 -34.93 -44.13 -21.65
N PRO A 385 -35.60 -44.92 -22.50
CA PRO A 385 -36.94 -44.60 -22.96
C PRO A 385 -37.84 -44.38 -21.73
N PRO A 386 -38.72 -43.37 -21.75
CA PRO A 386 -39.55 -43.06 -20.60
C PRO A 386 -40.42 -44.28 -20.25
N PRO A 387 -40.59 -44.58 -18.95
CA PRO A 387 -41.54 -45.59 -18.53
C PRO A 387 -42.97 -45.21 -18.96
N PRO A 388 -43.86 -46.20 -19.17
CA PRO A 388 -45.23 -45.94 -19.57
C PRO A 388 -45.94 -45.01 -18.56
N PRO A 389 -46.85 -44.13 -19.05
CA PRO A 389 -47.43 -43.09 -18.23
C PRO A 389 -48.22 -43.70 -17.06
N SER A 390 -47.81 -43.35 -15.84
CA SER A 390 -48.63 -43.50 -14.65
C SER A 390 -49.60 -42.32 -14.55
N ALA A 391 -50.78 -42.60 -14.00
CA ALA A 391 -51.96 -41.73 -13.92
C ALA A 391 -51.67 -40.28 -13.46
N PRO A 392 -52.49 -39.30 -13.90
CA PRO A 392 -52.23 -37.90 -13.65
C PRO A 392 -52.48 -37.55 -12.17
N ILE A 393 -51.47 -37.00 -11.52
CA ILE A 393 -51.62 -36.24 -10.27
C ILE A 393 -51.64 -34.76 -10.65
N SER A 394 -52.77 -34.13 -10.38
CA SER A 394 -53.00 -32.70 -10.59
C SER A 394 -52.10 -31.86 -9.66
N SER A 395 -51.22 -31.06 -10.25
CA SER A 395 -50.67 -29.88 -9.57
C SER A 395 -51.02 -28.63 -10.38
N SER A 396 -51.90 -27.81 -9.80
CA SER A 396 -52.33 -26.52 -10.31
C SER A 396 -51.19 -25.50 -10.29
N SER A 397 -50.51 -25.31 -11.42
CA SER A 397 -49.66 -24.15 -11.67
C SER A 397 -50.50 -23.00 -12.22
N LEU A 398 -50.43 -21.84 -11.57
CA LEU A 398 -51.10 -20.61 -11.99
C LEU A 398 -50.64 -20.18 -13.40
N PRO A 399 -51.55 -19.72 -14.28
CA PRO A 399 -51.21 -19.32 -15.63
C PRO A 399 -50.28 -18.10 -15.62
N ALA A 400 -49.31 -18.09 -16.54
CA ALA A 400 -48.26 -17.07 -16.67
C ALA A 400 -48.77 -15.61 -16.72
N GLY A 401 -50.05 -15.40 -17.03
CA GLY A 401 -50.70 -14.08 -16.96
C GLY A 401 -50.83 -13.49 -15.55
N ALA A 402 -50.85 -14.30 -14.49
CA ALA A 402 -50.95 -13.81 -13.11
C ALA A 402 -49.60 -13.26 -12.59
N ILE A 403 -48.47 -13.79 -13.07
CA ILE A 403 -47.13 -13.37 -12.65
C ILE A 403 -46.75 -12.04 -13.30
N ALA A 404 -47.16 -11.80 -14.55
CA ALA A 404 -46.92 -10.53 -15.24
C ALA A 404 -47.70 -9.35 -14.61
N GLY A 405 -48.92 -9.59 -14.10
CA GLY A 405 -49.74 -8.54 -13.46
C GLY A 405 -49.20 -8.05 -12.12
N ILE A 406 -48.60 -8.95 -11.32
CA ILE A 406 -48.07 -8.60 -9.99
C ILE A 406 -46.82 -7.72 -10.09
N CYS A 407 -45.94 -7.99 -11.08
CA CYS A 407 -44.73 -7.19 -11.28
C CYS A 407 -45.05 -5.76 -11.74
N VAL A 408 -46.03 -5.57 -12.63
CA VAL A 408 -46.41 -4.23 -13.11
C VAL A 408 -47.11 -3.42 -12.00
N GLY A 409 -47.96 -4.07 -11.19
CA GLY A 409 -48.61 -3.43 -10.04
C GLY A 409 -47.63 -2.98 -8.97
N ALA A 410 -46.63 -3.81 -8.63
CA ALA A 410 -45.61 -3.47 -7.64
C ALA A 410 -44.74 -2.27 -8.07
N MET A 411 -44.37 -2.21 -9.36
CA MET A 411 -43.60 -1.09 -9.90
C MET A 411 -44.39 0.22 -9.91
N ALA A 412 -45.69 0.18 -10.21
CA ALA A 412 -46.55 1.36 -10.16
C ALA A 412 -46.68 1.91 -8.74
N VAL A 413 -46.84 1.03 -7.73
CA VAL A 413 -46.92 1.43 -6.32
C VAL A 413 -45.60 2.04 -5.83
N LEU A 414 -44.46 1.45 -6.22
CA LEU A 414 -43.14 2.00 -5.88
C LEU A 414 -42.90 3.37 -6.51
N PHE A 415 -43.32 3.57 -7.76
CA PHE A 415 -43.22 4.88 -8.42
C PHE A 415 -44.08 5.95 -7.73
N VAL A 416 -45.31 5.62 -7.33
CA VAL A 416 -46.17 6.55 -6.59
C VAL A 416 -45.59 6.87 -5.21
N ALA A 417 -45.04 5.87 -4.51
CA ALA A 417 -44.40 6.08 -3.20
C ALA A 417 -43.16 6.99 -3.31
N ALA A 418 -42.31 6.77 -4.32
CA ALA A 418 -41.15 7.61 -4.60
C ALA A 418 -41.56 9.04 -4.96
N PHE A 419 -42.62 9.22 -5.76
CA PHE A 419 -43.13 10.54 -6.12
C PHE A 419 -43.70 11.29 -4.90
N VAL A 420 -44.44 10.60 -4.02
CA VAL A 420 -44.95 11.19 -2.76
C VAL A 420 -43.81 11.57 -1.82
N ALA A 421 -42.77 10.74 -1.71
CA ALA A 421 -41.58 11.04 -0.91
C ALA A 421 -40.83 12.25 -1.45
N PHE A 422 -40.64 12.33 -2.77
CA PHE A 422 -40.04 13.47 -3.45
C PHE A 422 -40.84 14.76 -3.22
N TYR A 423 -42.16 14.70 -3.37
CA TYR A 423 -43.05 15.86 -3.16
C TYR A 423 -43.04 16.35 -1.71
N LYS A 424 -42.96 15.43 -0.73
CA LYS A 424 -42.81 15.79 0.70
C LYS A 424 -41.46 16.43 1.01
N CYS A 425 -40.36 15.94 0.40
CA CYS A 425 -39.04 16.54 0.57
C CYS A 425 -38.97 17.96 -0.02
N PHE A 426 -39.58 18.17 -1.18
CA PHE A 426 -39.66 19.50 -1.81
C PHE A 426 -40.50 20.49 -0.98
N ARG A 427 -41.66 20.07 -0.43
CA ARG A 427 -42.45 20.94 0.47
C ARG A 427 -41.73 21.26 1.78
N LYS A 428 -40.86 20.37 2.28
CA LYS A 428 -40.09 20.62 3.52
C LYS A 428 -39.00 21.68 3.29
N LYS A 429 -38.34 21.67 2.14
CA LYS A 429 -37.38 22.73 1.75
C LYS A 429 -38.04 24.10 1.57
N ASN A 430 -39.26 24.15 1.02
CA ASN A 430 -39.97 25.43 0.83
C ASN A 430 -40.59 26.03 2.11
N LYS A 431 -40.59 25.31 3.24
CA LYS A 431 -41.04 25.86 4.55
C LYS A 431 -39.91 26.40 5.41
N ALA A 432 -38.66 26.27 4.97
CA ALA A 432 -37.49 26.85 5.62
C ALA A 432 -37.04 28.11 4.86
N ALA A 433 -37.88 29.13 4.84
CA ALA A 433 -37.45 30.48 4.50
C ALA A 433 -36.93 31.17 5.79
N PRO A 434 -35.77 31.82 5.76
CA PRO A 434 -35.23 32.52 6.93
C PRO A 434 -36.08 33.75 7.25
N LYS A 435 -36.51 33.88 8.51
CA LYS A 435 -37.06 35.14 9.04
C LYS A 435 -35.93 36.16 9.14
N ASN A 436 -36.05 37.25 8.40
CA ASN A 436 -35.22 38.45 8.56
C ASN A 436 -35.21 38.89 10.03
N LYS A 437 -34.01 38.99 10.61
CA LYS A 437 -33.77 39.77 11.83
C LYS A 437 -33.47 41.20 11.39
N GLU A 438 -34.46 42.05 11.58
CA GLU A 438 -34.38 43.50 11.53
C GLU A 438 -33.44 43.97 12.66
N ILE A 439 -32.28 44.54 12.30
CA ILE A 439 -31.44 45.27 13.25
C ILE A 439 -31.84 46.74 13.13
N ALA A 440 -32.44 47.22 14.22
CA ALA A 440 -32.85 48.60 14.40
C ALA A 440 -31.63 49.53 14.45
N THR A 441 -31.63 50.51 13.57
CA THR A 441 -30.86 51.74 13.67
C THR A 441 -31.32 52.52 14.91
N THR A 442 -30.40 52.88 15.80
CA THR A 442 -30.65 53.96 16.78
C THR A 442 -29.46 54.90 16.77
N SER A 443 -29.62 55.95 15.98
CA SER A 443 -28.89 57.22 16.09
C SER A 443 -29.34 57.96 17.34
N GLY A 444 -28.40 58.40 18.18
CA GLY A 444 -28.68 59.25 19.33
C GLY A 444 -27.43 59.80 20.01
N LEU A 445 -26.89 60.90 19.47
CA LEU A 445 -26.17 61.95 20.21
C LEU A 445 -27.06 63.20 20.10
N PRO A 446 -27.26 63.97 21.18
CA PRO A 446 -26.22 64.90 21.64
C PRO A 446 -26.14 65.12 23.16
N HIS A 447 -24.92 65.28 23.69
CA HIS A 447 -24.45 66.50 24.37
C HIS A 447 -22.94 66.41 24.67
#